data_AF-A0A967STL9-F1
#
_entry.id   AF-A0A967STL9-F1
#
_cell.length_a   1.000
_cell.length_b   1.000
_cell.length_c   1.000
_cell.angle_alpha   90.00
_cell.angle_beta   90.00
_cell.angle_gamma   90.00
#
_symmetry.space_group_name_H-M   'P 1'
#
loop_
_entity.id
_entity.type
_entity.pdbx_description
1 polymer ?
#
loop_
_entity_poly.entity_id
_entity_poly.type
_entity_poly.pdbx_seq_one_letter_code
_entity_poly.pdbx_strand_id
1 'polypeptide(L)'
;NSGNYEANSGKQFRGFDLWMEDVNNAGGIELSDGTVVNFTSVSYDDESDSGRVQELYTRLSTEDEADILISPYSSGLTGAAAVIAEQYGKIMV
;
A
#
# COMPACT_ATOMS: atom_id res chain seq x y z
N ASN A 1 -2.66 -18.98 -2.10
CA ASN A 1 -2.51 -18.93 -0.63
C ASN A 1 -2.54 -17.47 -0.21
N SER A 2 -3.74 -16.91 -0.07
CA SER A 2 -3.99 -15.56 0.43
C SER A 2 -3.86 -15.60 1.95
N GLY A 3 -2.69 -15.21 2.46
CA GLY A 3 -2.40 -15.16 3.88
C GLY A 3 -3.20 -14.04 4.53
N ASN A 4 -4.09 -14.40 5.44
CA ASN A 4 -4.72 -13.48 6.38
C ASN A 4 -3.63 -12.87 7.27
N TYR A 5 -3.26 -11.61 7.03
CA TYR A 5 -2.39 -10.84 7.92
C TYR A 5 -3.19 -9.67 8.52
N GLU A 6 -3.64 -9.94 9.74
CA GLU A 6 -4.02 -9.03 10.82
C GLU A 6 -4.78 -7.75 10.47
N ALA A 7 -6.11 -7.87 10.58
CA ALA A 7 -7.07 -6.79 10.59
C ALA A 7 -6.89 -5.87 11.81
N ASN A 8 -6.11 -4.80 11.68
CA ASN A 8 -6.20 -3.62 12.56
C ASN A 8 -5.84 -2.31 11.87
N SER A 9 -6.24 -2.19 10.62
CA SER A 9 -5.98 -1.02 9.82
C SER A 9 -7.21 -0.10 9.82
N GLY A 10 -6.98 1.20 10.00
CA GLY A 10 -8.02 2.21 10.25
C GLY A 10 -9.10 2.29 9.17
N LYS A 11 -10.12 3.14 9.38
CA LYS A 11 -11.28 3.27 8.46
C LYS A 11 -10.88 3.46 6.99
N GLN A 12 -9.76 4.11 6.72
CA GLN A 12 -9.21 4.33 5.39
C GLN A 12 -8.80 3.02 4.70
N PHE A 13 -8.05 2.15 5.39
CA PHE A 13 -7.57 0.89 4.80
C PHE A 13 -8.71 -0.07 4.51
N ARG A 14 -9.70 -0.16 5.42
CA ARG A 14 -10.90 -0.97 5.16
C ARG A 14 -11.66 -0.53 3.92
N GLY A 15 -11.66 0.78 3.61
CA GLY A 15 -12.26 1.28 2.38
C GLY A 15 -11.55 0.78 1.13
N PHE A 16 -10.22 0.75 1.16
CA PHE A 16 -9.42 0.20 0.07
C PHE A 16 -9.60 -1.31 -0.06
N ASP A 17 -9.59 -2.06 1.04
CA ASP A 17 -9.78 -3.52 1.01
C ASP A 17 -11.12 -3.90 0.37
N LEU A 18 -12.21 -3.24 0.78
CA LEU A 18 -13.53 -3.47 0.20
C LEU A 18 -13.56 -3.16 -1.29
N TRP A 19 -12.96 -2.03 -1.70
CA TRP A 19 -12.87 -1.68 -3.11
C TRP A 19 -12.04 -2.70 -3.92
N MET A 20 -10.90 -3.14 -3.39
CA MET A 20 -10.07 -4.17 -4.04
C MET A 20 -10.82 -5.49 -4.16
N GLU A 21 -11.54 -5.90 -3.12
CA GLU A 21 -12.38 -7.10 -3.15
C GLU A 21 -13.45 -6.99 -4.24
N ASP A 22 -14.21 -5.90 -4.28
CA ASP A 22 -15.25 -5.67 -5.28
C ASP A 22 -14.70 -5.68 -6.71
N VAL A 23 -13.59 -4.98 -6.94
CA VAL A 23 -12.92 -4.91 -8.25
C VAL A 23 -12.39 -6.28 -8.68
N ASN A 24 -11.71 -6.99 -7.79
CA ASN A 24 -11.16 -8.31 -8.10
C ASN A 24 -12.28 -9.33 -8.38
N ASN A 25 -13.38 -9.28 -7.61
CA ASN A 25 -14.56 -10.12 -7.84
C ASN A 25 -15.27 -9.80 -9.15
N ALA A 26 -15.20 -8.56 -9.63
CA ALA A 26 -15.69 -8.14 -10.94
C ALA A 26 -14.75 -8.53 -12.10
N GLY A 27 -13.61 -9.16 -11.82
CA GLY A 27 -12.66 -9.63 -12.83
C GLY A 27 -11.43 -8.75 -13.04
N GLY A 28 -11.22 -7.73 -12.18
CA GLY A 28 -10.07 -6.83 -12.24
C GLY A 28 -10.32 -5.57 -13.07
N ILE A 29 -9.25 -4.79 -13.31
CA ILE A 29 -9.27 -3.59 -14.17
C ILE A 29 -8.54 -3.90 -15.47
N GLU A 30 -9.21 -3.72 -16.60
CA GLU A 30 -8.59 -3.79 -17.92
C GLU A 30 -7.92 -2.44 -18.26
N LEU A 31 -6.62 -2.49 -18.51
CA LEU A 31 -5.83 -1.34 -18.97
C LEU A 31 -6.01 -1.15 -20.48
N SER A 32 -5.57 0.01 -20.99
CA SER A 32 -5.76 0.38 -22.40
C SER A 32 -5.09 -0.57 -23.41
N ASP A 33 -4.11 -1.35 -22.98
CA ASP A 33 -3.42 -2.35 -23.80
C ASP A 33 -4.05 -3.76 -23.73
N GLY A 34 -5.15 -3.91 -22.98
CA GLY A 34 -5.85 -5.18 -22.75
C GLY A 34 -5.31 -6.00 -21.57
N THR A 35 -4.29 -5.51 -20.85
CA THR A 35 -3.82 -6.15 -19.61
C THR A 35 -4.88 -6.04 -18.53
N VAL A 36 -5.24 -7.15 -17.89
CA VAL A 36 -6.16 -7.15 -16.74
C VAL A 36 -5.36 -7.25 -15.44
N VAL A 37 -5.53 -6.28 -14.55
CA VAL A 37 -4.86 -6.22 -13.25
C VAL A 37 -5.82 -6.50 -12.09
N ASN A 38 -5.34 -7.27 -11.12
CA ASN A 38 -5.98 -7.47 -9.83
C ASN A 38 -5.14 -6.82 -8.73
N PHE A 39 -5.76 -6.51 -7.61
CA PHE A 39 -5.13 -5.81 -6.50
C PHE A 39 -4.89 -6.74 -5.31
N THR A 40 -3.78 -6.53 -4.63
CA THR A 40 -3.50 -7.12 -3.31
C THR A 40 -2.87 -6.05 -2.43
N SER A 41 -3.15 -6.09 -1.13
CA SER A 41 -2.54 -5.19 -0.16
C SER A 41 -1.58 -5.92 0.77
N VAL A 42 -0.53 -5.20 1.17
CA VAL A 42 0.33 -5.52 2.29
C VAL A 42 0.31 -4.31 3.21
N SER A 43 0.20 -4.54 4.51
CA SER A 43 0.18 -3.47 5.51
C SER A 43 0.97 -3.86 6.74
N TYR A 44 1.55 -2.84 7.38
CA TYR A 44 2.34 -2.97 8.60
C TYR A 44 1.94 -1.83 9.55
N ASP A 45 1.97 -2.11 10.85
CA ASP A 45 1.79 -1.08 11.87
C ASP A 45 3.09 -0.28 12.03
N ASP A 46 3.01 1.03 11.79
CA ASP A 46 4.14 1.96 11.95
C ASP A 46 4.32 2.44 13.40
N GLU A 47 3.42 2.07 14.30
CA GLU A 47 3.42 2.45 15.73
C GLU A 47 3.48 3.97 15.96
N SER A 48 3.08 4.76 14.97
CA SER A 48 3.24 6.23 14.94
C SER A 48 4.70 6.70 15.06
N ASP A 49 5.66 5.87 14.66
CA ASP A 49 7.09 6.16 14.73
C ASP A 49 7.72 6.44 13.35
N SER A 50 8.41 7.57 13.22
CA SER A 50 9.01 8.00 11.95
C SER A 50 10.21 7.16 11.49
N GLY A 51 10.92 6.51 12.42
CA GLY A 51 12.00 5.57 12.08
C GLY A 51 11.42 4.29 11.50
N ARG A 52 10.33 3.81 12.10
CA ARG A 52 9.57 2.65 11.62
C ARG A 52 8.97 2.89 10.23
N VAL A 53 8.43 4.08 9.96
CA VAL A 53 7.93 4.44 8.62
C VAL A 53 9.01 4.27 7.55
N GLN A 54 10.24 4.74 7.80
CA GLN A 54 11.32 4.61 6.82
C GLN A 54 11.67 3.14 6.53
N GLU A 55 11.76 2.32 7.58
CA GLU A 55 12.03 0.88 7.46
C GLU A 55 10.92 0.17 6.67
N LEU A 56 9.67 0.40 7.06
CA LEU A 56 8.51 -0.26 6.46
C LEU A 56 8.30 0.15 5.00
N TYR A 57 8.49 1.44 4.67
CA TYR A 57 8.37 1.91 3.29
C TYR A 57 9.52 1.43 2.41
N THR A 58 10.71 1.26 2.98
CA THR A 58 11.83 0.63 2.28
C THR A 58 11.47 -0.81 1.94
N ARG A 59 11.01 -1.57 2.94
CA ARG A 59 10.57 -2.96 2.75
C ARG A 59 9.44 -3.08 1.71
N LEU A 60 8.40 -2.25 1.81
CA LEU A 60 7.31 -2.24 0.84
C LEU A 60 7.82 -1.96 -0.58
N SER A 61 8.82 -1.09 -0.71
CA SER A 61 9.40 -0.73 -2.02
C SER A 61 10.32 -1.81 -2.60
N THR A 62 10.98 -2.61 -1.75
CA THR A 62 12.04 -3.54 -2.17
C THR A 62 11.71 -5.01 -2.00
N GLU A 63 11.20 -5.42 -0.84
CA GLU A 63 10.93 -6.84 -0.54
C GLU A 63 9.53 -7.24 -1.00
N ASP A 64 8.54 -6.39 -0.73
CA ASP A 64 7.15 -6.63 -1.14
C ASP A 64 6.87 -6.10 -2.56
N GLU A 65 7.86 -5.39 -3.14
CA GLU A 65 7.85 -4.85 -4.51
C GLU A 65 6.58 -4.04 -4.86
N ALA A 66 5.97 -3.37 -3.89
CA ALA A 66 4.70 -2.67 -4.07
C ALA A 66 4.76 -1.64 -5.22
N ASP A 67 3.76 -1.67 -6.11
CA ASP A 67 3.66 -0.72 -7.22
C ASP A 67 3.19 0.68 -6.76
N ILE A 68 2.32 0.70 -5.74
CA ILE A 68 1.70 1.90 -5.18
C ILE A 68 1.84 1.86 -3.66
N LEU A 69 2.25 2.99 -3.08
CA LEU A 69 2.33 3.19 -1.64
C LEU A 69 1.17 4.08 -1.18
N ILE A 70 0.54 3.75 -0.06
CA ILE A 70 -0.52 4.57 0.55
C ILE A 70 0.07 5.33 1.72
N SER A 71 0.04 6.66 1.65
CA SER A 71 0.63 7.54 2.65
C SER A 71 0.06 7.32 4.07
N PRO A 72 0.87 7.50 5.13
CA PRO A 72 0.37 7.47 6.50
C PRO A 72 -0.50 8.70 6.77
N TYR A 73 -1.41 8.60 7.74
CA TYR A 73 -2.38 9.66 8.03
C TYR A 73 -1.75 10.96 8.62
N SER A 74 -0.58 10.87 9.23
CA SER A 74 0.09 12.00 9.88
C SER A 74 1.06 12.70 8.94
N SER A 75 0.91 14.02 8.72
CA SER A 75 1.79 14.80 7.85
C SER A 75 3.29 14.63 8.09
N GLY A 76 3.72 14.47 9.35
CA GLY A 76 5.13 14.22 9.69
C GLY A 76 5.61 12.84 9.22
N LEU A 77 4.75 11.83 9.35
CA LEU A 77 5.02 10.48 8.85
C LEU A 77 4.94 10.43 7.33
N THR A 78 4.00 11.15 6.71
CA THR A 78 3.89 11.33 5.26
C THR A 78 5.18 11.90 4.67
N GLY A 79 5.82 12.86 5.33
CA GLY A 79 7.10 13.41 4.89
C GLY A 79 8.21 12.36 4.87
N ALA A 80 8.32 11.52 5.92
CA ALA A 80 9.30 10.45 5.99
C ALA A 80 9.05 9.37 4.91
N ALA A 81 7.79 8.99 4.71
CA ALA A 81 7.37 8.06 3.67
C ALA A 81 7.67 8.58 2.25
N ALA A 82 7.40 9.87 1.99
CA ALA A 82 7.62 10.50 0.69
C ALA A 82 9.08 10.42 0.25
N VAL A 83 10.02 10.68 1.17
CA VAL A 83 11.46 10.60 0.87
C VAL A 83 11.85 9.20 0.38
N ILE A 84 11.32 8.16 1.01
CA ILE A 84 11.59 6.77 0.60
C ILE A 84 10.90 6.46 -0.72
N ALA A 85 9.64 6.86 -0.90
CA ALA A 85 8.92 6.67 -2.17
C ALA A 85 9.68 7.32 -3.35
N GLU A 86 10.16 8.55 -3.19
CA GLU A 86 10.98 9.26 -4.18
C GLU A 86 12.30 8.51 -4.45
N GLN A 87 12.99 8.05 -3.40
CA GLN A 87 14.26 7.31 -3.53
C GLN A 87 14.13 6.03 -4.36
N TYR A 88 13.00 5.33 -4.22
CA TYR A 88 12.72 4.08 -4.93
C TYR A 88 11.85 4.25 -6.19
N GLY A 89 11.50 5.49 -6.55
CA GLY A 89 10.68 5.79 -7.74
C GLY A 89 9.26 5.22 -7.67
N LYS A 90 8.69 5.11 -6.46
CA LYS A 90 7.34 4.59 -6.23
C LYS A 90 6.31 5.71 -6.26
N ILE A 91 5.12 5.40 -6.77
CA ILE A 91 3.97 6.31 -6.69
C ILE A 91 3.42 6.21 -5.28
N MET A 92 3.24 7.37 -4.62
CA MET A 92 2.59 7.46 -3.31
C MET A 92 1.30 8.27 -3.40
N VAL A 93 0.23 7.76 -2.78
CA VAL A 93 -1.12 8.33 -2.80
C VAL A 93 -1.57 8.76 -1.41
#